data_AF-A0A8J7EAJ3-F1
#
_entry.id   AF-A0A8J7EAJ3-F1
#
_cell.length_a   1.000
_cell.length_b   1.000
_cell.length_c   1.000
_cell.angle_alpha   90.00
_cell.angle_beta   90.00
_cell.angle_gamma   90.00
#
_symmetry.space_group_name_H-M   'P 1'
#
loop_
_entity.id
_entity.type
_entity.pdbx_description
1 polymer ?
#
loop_
_entity_poly.entity_id
_entity_poly.type
_entity_poly.pdbx_seq_one_letter_code
_entity_poly.pdbx_strand_id
1 'polypeptide(L)'
;MGFVTATLPIPLPEDWQAHKRWYAVLHTFDKNGKHLNTEAWFAGTTASGEGQSVKKAQSRIAEMIARLGKVRYGNIKVGLFQVQIDGHTFGLVDASESDEDYESIHLLPNDLAFFPPWDGTYDT
;
A
#
# COMPACT_ATOMS: atom_id res chain seq x y z
N MET A 1 6.03 -7.73 1.08
CA MET A 1 4.69 -7.28 1.50
C MET A 1 3.90 -6.97 0.25
N GLY A 2 2.78 -7.65 0.01
CA GLY A 2 1.97 -7.48 -1.20
C GLY A 2 0.49 -7.29 -0.88
N PHE A 3 -0.17 -6.35 -1.55
CA PHE A 3 -1.58 -6.02 -1.33
C PHE A 3 -2.26 -5.45 -2.58
N VAL A 4 -3.59 -5.47 -2.56
CA VAL A 4 -4.44 -4.75 -3.51
C VAL A 4 -4.94 -3.50 -2.81
N THR A 5 -4.79 -2.35 -3.46
CA THR A 5 -5.15 -1.06 -2.86
C THR A 5 -5.68 -0.09 -3.91
N ALA A 6 -6.20 1.05 -3.48
CA ALA A 6 -6.66 2.10 -4.36
C ALA A 6 -6.11 3.47 -3.96
N THR A 7 -5.91 4.34 -4.94
CA THR A 7 -5.62 5.75 -4.71
C THR A 7 -6.77 6.60 -5.22
N LEU A 8 -6.99 7.75 -4.58
CA LEU A 8 -7.98 8.73 -4.98
C LEU A 8 -7.40 10.13 -4.74
N PRO A 9 -7.45 11.06 -5.71
CA PRO A 9 -6.88 12.37 -5.56
C PRO A 9 -7.65 13.21 -4.54
N ILE A 10 -6.93 14.14 -3.92
CA ILE A 10 -7.48 15.16 -3.02
C ILE A 10 -7.11 16.53 -3.63
N PRO A 11 -8.08 17.45 -3.81
CA PRO A 11 -9.50 17.35 -3.46
C PRO A 11 -10.26 16.32 -4.31
N LEU A 12 -11.36 15.80 -3.75
CA LEU A 12 -12.20 14.79 -4.39
C LEU A 12 -12.92 15.39 -5.62
N PRO A 13 -12.66 14.90 -6.85
CA PRO A 13 -13.37 15.38 -8.04
C PRO A 13 -14.81 14.85 -8.10
N GLU A 14 -15.71 15.54 -8.81
CA GLU A 14 -17.12 15.12 -8.96
C GLU A 14 -17.24 13.71 -9.60
N ASP A 15 -16.38 13.42 -10.58
CA ASP A 15 -16.30 12.13 -11.28
C ASP A 15 -15.33 11.15 -10.61
N TRP A 16 -15.25 11.16 -9.27
CA TRP A 16 -14.25 10.42 -8.48
C TRP A 16 -14.08 8.94 -8.86
N GLN A 17 -15.13 8.26 -9.35
CA GLN A 17 -15.01 6.86 -9.79
C GLN A 17 -14.01 6.70 -10.94
N ALA A 18 -13.88 7.70 -11.81
CA ALA A 18 -12.91 7.74 -12.90
C ALA A 18 -11.48 8.01 -12.39
N HIS A 19 -11.34 8.53 -11.18
CA HIS A 19 -10.05 8.87 -10.55
C HIS A 19 -9.62 7.90 -9.46
N LYS A 20 -10.54 7.08 -8.91
CA LYS A 20 -10.20 6.00 -7.97
C LYS A 20 -9.50 4.87 -8.73
N ARG A 21 -8.19 4.81 -8.64
CA ARG A 21 -7.32 3.87 -9.36
C ARG A 21 -7.00 2.66 -8.47
N TRP A 22 -7.18 1.46 -9.00
CA TRP A 22 -6.87 0.21 -8.30
C TRP A 22 -5.50 -0.34 -8.73
N TYR A 23 -4.75 -0.88 -7.77
CA TYR A 23 -3.40 -1.39 -8.00
C TYR A 23 -3.17 -2.75 -7.35
N ALA A 24 -2.31 -3.55 -7.99
CA ALA A 24 -1.54 -4.60 -7.34
C ALA A 24 -0.17 -4.04 -6.96
N VAL A 25 0.23 -4.16 -5.69
CA VAL A 25 1.49 -3.59 -5.19
C VAL A 25 2.29 -4.64 -4.43
N LEU A 26 3.57 -4.77 -4.75
CA LEU A 26 4.53 -5.63 -4.07
C LEU A 26 5.77 -4.82 -3.63
N HIS A 27 5.91 -4.63 -2.32
CA HIS A 27 7.11 -4.10 -1.70
C HIS A 27 8.05 -5.24 -1.29
N THR A 28 9.32 -5.10 -1.63
CA THR A 28 10.40 -6.03 -1.26
C THR A 28 11.39 -5.35 -0.33
N PHE A 29 11.97 -6.13 0.58
CA PHE A 29 12.85 -5.65 1.63
C PHE A 29 14.04 -6.58 1.76
N ASP A 30 15.16 -6.06 2.25
CA ASP A 30 16.29 -6.88 2.65
C ASP A 30 16.02 -7.57 4.00
N LYS A 31 16.97 -8.40 4.43
CA LYS A 31 16.89 -9.14 5.70
C LYS A 31 16.82 -8.25 6.96
N ASN A 32 17.18 -6.97 6.85
CA ASN A 32 17.13 -6.00 7.94
C ASN A 32 15.85 -5.14 7.88
N GLY A 33 14.95 -5.41 6.92
CA GLY A 33 13.73 -4.65 6.74
C GLY A 33 13.91 -3.34 5.97
N LYS A 34 15.06 -3.12 5.33
CA LYS A 34 15.26 -1.96 4.45
C LYS A 34 14.55 -2.19 3.12
N HIS A 35 13.77 -1.22 2.67
CA HIS A 35 13.10 -1.28 1.38
C HIS A 35 14.10 -1.42 0.23
N LEU A 36 13.79 -2.34 -0.70
CA LEU A 36 14.60 -2.61 -1.90
C LEU A 36 13.92 -2.13 -3.17
N ASN A 37 12.64 -2.49 -3.34
CA ASN A 37 11.90 -2.18 -4.54
C ASN A 37 10.39 -2.20 -4.28
N THR A 38 9.66 -1.40 -5.05
CA THR A 38 8.21 -1.46 -5.18
C THR A 38 7.88 -1.81 -6.63
N GLU A 39 7.18 -2.93 -6.83
CA GLU A 39 6.49 -3.19 -8.10
C GLU A 39 5.02 -2.83 -7.93
N ALA A 40 4.48 -2.01 -8.83
CA ALA A 40 3.08 -1.63 -8.83
C ALA A 40 2.48 -1.82 -10.22
N TRP A 41 1.22 -2.22 -10.29
CA TRP A 41 0.51 -2.42 -11.55
C TRP A 41 -0.91 -1.90 -11.47
N PHE A 42 -1.25 -0.99 -12.38
CA PHE A 42 -2.55 -0.36 -12.49
C PHE A 42 -3.57 -1.33 -13.10
N ALA A 43 -4.65 -1.61 -12.35
CA ALA A 43 -5.67 -2.58 -12.72
C ALA A 43 -6.93 -1.97 -13.36
N GLY A 44 -7.03 -0.63 -13.33
CA GLY A 44 -8.19 0.11 -13.81
C GLY A 44 -8.79 1.03 -12.74
N THR A 45 -9.89 1.69 -13.09
CA THR A 45 -10.60 2.62 -12.21
C THR A 45 -11.91 2.04 -11.71
N THR A 46 -12.52 2.63 -10.68
CA THR A 46 -13.85 2.24 -10.23
C THR A 46 -14.92 2.46 -11.31
N ALA A 47 -14.78 3.48 -12.16
CA ALA A 47 -15.71 3.77 -13.26
C ALA A 47 -15.77 2.63 -14.30
N SER A 48 -14.69 1.87 -14.47
CA SER A 48 -14.65 0.70 -15.37
C SER A 48 -15.22 -0.58 -14.74
N GLY A 49 -15.72 -0.50 -13.50
CA GLY A 49 -16.24 -1.61 -12.71
C GLY A 49 -15.26 -2.06 -11.63
N GLU A 50 -15.49 -1.61 -10.39
CA GLU A 50 -14.63 -1.88 -9.22
C GLU A 50 -14.31 -3.37 -9.03
N GLY A 51 -15.32 -4.24 -9.04
CA GLY A 51 -15.10 -5.68 -8.87
C GLY A 51 -14.22 -6.31 -9.96
N GLN A 52 -14.21 -5.76 -11.19
CA GLN A 52 -13.32 -6.21 -12.26
C GLN A 52 -11.89 -5.73 -12.02
N SER A 53 -11.72 -4.46 -11.64
CA SER A 53 -10.42 -3.86 -11.32
C SER A 53 -9.76 -4.57 -10.13
N VAL A 54 -10.52 -4.86 -9.06
CA VAL A 54 -10.05 -5.62 -7.89
C VAL A 54 -9.62 -7.04 -8.29
N LYS A 55 -10.43 -7.77 -9.07
CA LYS A 55 -10.07 -9.12 -9.52
C LYS A 55 -8.80 -9.14 -10.37
N LYS A 56 -8.63 -8.16 -11.28
CA LYS A 56 -7.40 -8.00 -12.06
C LYS A 56 -6.19 -7.75 -11.17
N ALA A 57 -6.32 -6.85 -10.19
CA ALA A 57 -5.26 -6.59 -9.22
C ALA A 57 -4.92 -7.83 -8.38
N GLN A 58 -5.90 -8.59 -7.93
CA GLN A 58 -5.71 -9.85 -7.19
C GLN A 58 -4.97 -10.91 -8.01
N SER A 59 -5.33 -11.09 -9.28
CA SER A 59 -4.59 -12.00 -10.19
C SER A 59 -3.15 -11.53 -10.35
N ARG A 60 -2.96 -10.23 -10.55
CA ARG A 60 -1.63 -9.67 -10.78
C ARG A 60 -0.72 -9.76 -9.55
N ILE A 61 -1.23 -9.50 -8.35
CA ILE A 61 -0.41 -9.64 -7.14
C ILE A 61 -0.02 -11.10 -6.88
N ALA A 62 -0.90 -12.07 -7.21
CA ALA A 62 -0.56 -13.49 -7.13
C ALA A 62 0.59 -13.86 -8.09
N GLU A 63 0.58 -13.35 -9.33
CA GLU A 63 1.69 -13.51 -10.29
C GLU A 63 2.99 -12.86 -9.78
N MET A 64 2.89 -11.66 -9.21
CA MET A 64 4.04 -10.96 -8.62
C MET A 64 4.66 -11.77 -7.48
N ILE A 65 3.85 -12.30 -6.58
CA ILE A 65 4.31 -13.14 -5.46
C ILE A 65 4.91 -14.46 -5.99
N ALA A 66 4.29 -15.10 -6.99
CA ALA A 66 4.80 -16.34 -7.57
C ALA A 66 6.21 -16.20 -8.16
N ARG A 67 6.53 -15.03 -8.74
CA ARG A 67 7.89 -14.73 -9.26
C ARG A 67 8.97 -14.63 -8.18
N LEU A 68 8.60 -14.46 -6.91
CA LEU A 68 9.55 -14.54 -5.79
C LEU A 68 10.00 -15.99 -5.50
N GLY A 69 9.35 -16.99 -6.09
CA GLY A 69 9.61 -18.40 -5.85
C GLY A 69 8.90 -18.94 -4.61
N LYS A 70 9.57 -19.81 -3.85
CA LYS A 70 9.00 -20.38 -2.61
C LYS A 70 8.98 -19.32 -1.52
N VAL A 71 7.78 -18.94 -1.09
CA VAL A 71 7.57 -17.96 -0.01
C VAL A 71 7.05 -18.62 1.26
N ARG A 72 7.33 -18.00 2.41
CA ARG A 72 6.74 -18.32 3.71
C ARG A 72 6.05 -17.07 4.25
N TYR A 73 4.84 -17.23 4.75
CA TYR A 73 4.10 -16.16 5.42
C TYR A 73 4.49 -16.08 6.90
N GLY A 74 4.60 -14.87 7.40
CA GLY A 74 4.93 -14.59 8.79
C GLY A 74 5.14 -13.09 9.01
N ASN A 75 5.37 -12.74 10.27
CA ASN A 75 5.62 -11.35 10.67
C ASN A 75 7.00 -10.90 10.18
N ILE A 76 7.06 -9.64 9.74
CA ILE A 76 8.31 -8.99 9.32
C ILE A 76 8.45 -7.67 10.08
N LYS A 77 9.70 -7.27 10.32
CA LYS A 77 10.02 -5.90 10.74
C LYS A 77 10.59 -5.17 9.54
N VAL A 78 10.04 -4.00 9.24
CA VAL A 78 10.50 -3.16 8.13
C VAL A 78 10.75 -1.75 8.64
N GLY A 79 11.71 -1.06 8.04
CA GLY A 79 11.89 0.37 8.27
C GLY A 79 10.85 1.18 7.50
N LEU A 80 10.73 2.46 7.86
CA LEU A 80 9.95 3.42 7.09
C LEU A 80 10.48 3.50 5.65
N PHE A 81 9.56 3.66 4.71
CA PHE A 81 9.87 3.82 3.30
C PHE A 81 8.72 4.52 2.59
N GLN A 82 9.04 5.21 1.51
CA GLN A 82 8.05 5.82 0.64
C GLN A 82 8.50 5.78 -0.81
N VAL A 83 7.54 5.58 -1.72
CA VAL A 83 7.71 5.75 -3.16
C VAL A 83 6.54 6.55 -3.72
N GLN A 84 6.76 7.25 -4.83
CA GLN A 84 5.72 7.98 -5.55
C GLN A 84 5.27 7.16 -6.77
N ILE A 85 3.97 6.88 -6.87
CA ILE A 85 3.35 6.19 -8.00
C ILE A 85 2.15 7.01 -8.44
N ASP A 86 2.17 7.44 -9.70
CA ASP A 86 1.09 8.21 -10.32
C ASP A 86 0.63 9.43 -9.48
N GLY A 87 1.57 10.10 -8.82
CA GLY A 87 1.33 11.27 -7.97
C GLY A 87 0.84 10.97 -6.55
N HIS A 88 0.84 9.70 -6.13
CA HIS A 88 0.41 9.30 -4.79
C HIS A 88 1.54 8.59 -4.04
N THR A 89 1.56 8.77 -2.71
CA THR A 89 2.51 8.11 -1.81
C THR A 89 2.08 6.66 -1.55
N PHE A 90 3.01 5.73 -1.74
CA PHE A 90 2.90 4.35 -1.31
C PHE A 90 4.04 4.05 -0.34
N GLY A 91 3.73 3.64 0.88
CA GLY A 91 4.78 3.50 1.88
C GLY A 91 4.27 3.26 3.28
N LEU A 92 5.22 2.93 4.15
CA LEU A 92 5.06 2.98 5.59
C LEU A 92 5.74 4.27 6.05
N VAL A 93 4.94 5.28 6.37
CA VAL A 93 5.39 6.66 6.57
C VAL A 93 5.17 7.12 7.99
N ASP A 94 6.06 7.97 8.49
CA ASP A 94 5.83 8.74 9.69
C ASP A 94 4.65 9.70 9.45
N ALA A 95 3.64 9.60 10.29
CA ALA A 95 2.42 10.41 10.23
C ALA A 95 2.20 11.17 11.55
N SER A 96 3.22 11.25 12.41
CA SER A 96 3.19 12.05 13.62
C SER A 96 2.95 13.52 13.33
N GLU A 97 1.95 14.09 13.99
CA GLU A 97 1.71 15.53 13.98
C GLU A 97 2.47 16.21 15.10
N SER A 98 3.09 17.37 14.83
CA SER A 98 3.91 18.09 15.81
C SER A 98 3.14 18.57 17.04
N ASP A 99 1.82 18.72 16.89
CA ASP A 99 0.92 19.29 17.89
C ASP A 99 0.20 18.19 18.69
N GLU A 100 0.49 16.93 18.38
CA GLU A 100 -0.03 15.76 19.07
C GLU A 100 1.04 15.09 19.93
N ASP A 101 0.66 14.58 21.10
CA ASP A 101 1.57 13.93 22.05
C ASP A 101 1.79 12.43 21.75
N TYR A 102 1.48 11.96 20.54
CA TYR A 102 1.63 10.56 20.17
C TYR A 102 2.30 10.34 18.82
N GLU A 103 3.01 9.22 18.71
CA GLU A 103 3.67 8.81 17.48
C GLU A 103 2.73 7.93 16.63
N SER A 104 2.69 8.15 15.32
CA SER A 104 1.88 7.33 14.41
C SER A 104 2.64 7.03 13.12
N ILE A 105 2.45 5.82 12.59
CA ILE A 105 3.02 5.38 11.33
C ILE A 105 1.89 4.88 10.45
N HIS A 106 1.76 5.41 9.24
CA HIS A 106 0.65 5.06 8.34
C HIS A 106 1.14 4.20 7.17
N LEU A 107 0.39 3.16 6.83
CA LEU A 107 0.59 2.39 5.59
C LEU A 107 -0.30 2.97 4.48
N LEU A 108 0.27 3.83 3.66
CA LEU A 108 -0.44 4.46 2.56
C LEU A 108 -0.41 3.59 1.29
N PRO A 109 -1.52 3.56 0.51
CA PRO A 109 -2.80 4.26 0.72
C PRO A 109 -3.87 3.37 1.39
N ASN A 110 -3.49 2.41 2.24
CA ASN A 110 -4.43 1.42 2.82
C ASN A 110 -5.14 1.90 4.09
N ASP A 111 -4.99 3.17 4.46
CA ASP A 111 -5.58 3.77 5.67
C ASP A 111 -5.34 2.94 6.95
N LEU A 112 -4.18 2.28 7.06
CA LEU A 112 -3.79 1.58 8.30
C LEU A 112 -2.87 2.46 9.14
N ALA A 113 -3.23 2.70 10.39
CA ALA A 113 -2.40 3.45 11.34
C ALA A 113 -1.80 2.51 12.40
N PHE A 114 -0.48 2.61 12.61
CA PHE A 114 0.27 1.85 13.60
C PHE A 114 0.77 2.80 14.69
N PHE A 115 0.87 2.28 15.92
CA PHE A 115 1.25 3.06 17.10
C PHE A 115 2.28 2.28 17.94
N PRO A 116 2.98 2.94 18.88
CA PRO A 116 3.77 2.24 19.90
C PRO A 116 2.92 1.17 20.60
N PRO A 117 3.47 -0.04 20.86
CA PRO A 117 4.88 -0.39 20.86
C PRO A 117 5.43 -0.93 19.53
N TRP A 118 4.75 -0.68 18.39
CA TRP A 118 5.16 -1.13 17.06
C TRP A 118 5.17 -2.66 16.92
N ASP A 119 4.18 -3.32 17.51
CA ASP A 119 4.03 -4.78 17.50
C ASP A 119 3.27 -5.31 16.27
N GLY A 120 2.82 -4.41 15.39
CA GLY A 120 2.07 -4.72 14.17
C GLY A 120 0.56 -4.69 14.34
N THR A 121 0.04 -4.37 15.53
CA THR A 121 -1.36 -3.97 15.70
C THR A 121 -1.61 -2.61 15.02
N TYR A 122 -2.81 -2.44 14.45
CA TYR A 122 -3.17 -1.25 13.70
C TYR A 122 -4.64 -0.89 13.91
N ASP A 123 -4.97 0.36 13.60
CA ASP A 123 -6.32 0.91 13.52
C ASP A 123 -6.69 1.21 12.05
N THR A 124 -7.99 1.23 11.73
CA THR A 124 -8.56 1.46 10.37
C THR A 124 -9.83 2.30 10.38
#